data_AF-A0A2V9ZYC7-F1
#
_entry.id   AF-A0A2V9ZYC7-F1
#
_cell.length_a   1.000
_cell.length_b   1.000
_cell.length_c   1.000
_cell.angle_alpha   90.00
_cell.angle_beta   90.00
_cell.angle_gamma   90.00
#
_symmetry.space_group_name_H-M   'P 1'
#
loop_
_entity.id
_entity.type
_entity.pdbx_description
1 polymer ?
#
loop_
_entity_poly.entity_id
_entity_poly.type
_entity_poly.pdbx_seq_one_letter_code
_entity_poly.pdbx_strand_id
1 'polypeptide(L)'
;MHMESIHPLMGRTLVLVAHPDDEVIGCGALLGRMRSPVVVLATDGAPQDPYFWQGHGSRNAYADARREEAERVAEFGMHAVKFLSDHRLNVFVDQELFCHLTSALEELRQIIEKMQPDALLTLAYEGGHPDHDCCNFLTSVLAGEFHLPAWEMPLYHRAPDGESKQQQFLFESGRELILRLNAGESARKAAMLGIYSSQQGVLANFSIASERFRPLAVYDYCQPPHPGILNYEAWGWPMTGREVAAAFCRQLERIQNKKRMRVS
;
A
#
# COMPACT_ATOMS: atom_id res chain seq x y z
N MET A 1 -4.61 27.18 12.63
CA MET A 1 -4.20 26.14 11.65
C MET A 1 -3.15 25.27 12.31
N HIS A 2 -3.55 24.11 12.83
CA HIS A 2 -2.55 23.12 13.24
C HIS A 2 -1.93 22.58 11.95
N MET A 3 -0.67 22.91 11.67
CA MET A 3 0.12 22.14 10.72
C MET A 3 0.19 20.74 11.29
N GLU A 4 -0.59 19.82 10.73
CA GLU A 4 -0.41 18.40 11.01
C GLU A 4 1.06 18.08 10.69
N SER A 5 1.77 17.56 11.68
CA SER A 5 3.17 17.17 11.51
C SER A 5 3.22 15.68 11.23
N ILE A 6 4.21 15.21 10.46
CA ILE A 6 4.51 13.77 10.29
C ILE A 6 4.92 13.06 11.60
N HIS A 7 4.96 13.77 12.73
CA HIS A 7 5.37 13.25 14.03
C HIS A 7 4.70 11.92 14.44
N PRO A 8 3.38 11.69 14.23
CA PRO A 8 2.76 10.40 14.54
C PRO A 8 3.45 9.23 13.82
N LEU A 9 3.99 9.44 12.62
CA LEU A 9 4.67 8.42 11.83
C LEU A 9 6.13 8.18 12.27
N MET A 10 6.72 9.03 13.12
CA MET A 10 8.13 8.89 13.53
C MET A 10 8.35 7.84 14.62
N GLY A 11 7.27 7.31 15.21
CA GLY A 11 7.32 6.30 16.26
C GLY A 11 7.57 4.88 15.74
N ARG A 12 6.89 3.92 16.35
CA ARG A 12 6.76 2.55 15.84
C ARG A 12 5.59 2.52 14.87
N THR A 13 5.88 2.53 13.57
CA THR A 13 4.86 2.68 12.53
C THR A 13 4.76 1.40 11.72
N LEU A 14 3.53 0.90 11.55
CA LEU A 14 3.25 -0.16 10.59
C LEU A 14 2.98 0.48 9.23
N VAL A 15 3.80 0.13 8.25
CA VAL A 15 3.67 0.59 6.86
C VAL A 15 3.07 -0.57 6.05
N LEU A 16 1.80 -0.46 5.67
CA LEU A 16 1.11 -1.46 4.86
C LEU A 16 1.11 -1.03 3.39
N VAL A 17 1.79 -1.78 2.54
CA VAL A 17 1.81 -1.57 1.09
C VAL A 17 1.44 -2.84 0.34
N ALA A 18 1.08 -2.72 -0.92
CA ALA A 18 0.57 -3.84 -1.70
C ALA A 18 1.69 -4.76 -2.16
N HIS A 19 2.76 -4.18 -2.70
CA HIS A 19 3.80 -4.90 -3.43
C HIS A 19 5.22 -4.59 -2.94
N PRO A 20 6.19 -5.50 -3.16
CA PRO A 20 7.61 -5.24 -2.96
C PRO A 20 8.14 -4.12 -3.89
N ASP A 21 8.24 -2.88 -3.38
CA ASP A 21 8.76 -1.64 -4.01
C ASP A 21 7.99 -0.39 -3.57
N ASP A 22 6.69 -0.54 -3.36
CA ASP A 22 5.76 0.51 -2.96
C ASP A 22 6.23 1.31 -1.74
N GLU A 23 6.83 0.62 -0.75
CA GLU A 23 7.32 1.24 0.47
C GLU A 23 8.46 2.23 0.18
N VAL A 24 9.34 1.89 -0.76
CA VAL A 24 10.43 2.79 -1.17
C VAL A 24 9.89 3.92 -2.02
N ILE A 25 8.99 3.64 -2.97
CA ILE A 25 8.36 4.65 -3.83
C ILE A 25 7.66 5.72 -2.98
N GLY A 26 6.81 5.28 -2.05
CA GLY A 26 5.99 6.17 -1.25
C GLY A 26 6.74 6.83 -0.09
N CYS A 27 7.55 6.07 0.65
CA CYS A 27 8.11 6.51 1.94
C CYS A 27 9.56 6.11 2.22
N GLY A 28 10.36 5.75 1.20
CA GLY A 28 11.75 5.29 1.36
C GLY A 28 12.63 6.16 2.26
N ALA A 29 12.55 7.49 2.14
CA ALA A 29 13.30 8.38 3.01
C ALA A 29 12.67 8.51 4.41
N LEU A 30 11.34 8.59 4.50
CA LEU A 30 10.65 8.60 5.78
C LEU A 30 10.96 7.35 6.63
N LEU A 31 11.11 6.17 6.02
CA LEU A 31 11.53 4.95 6.72
C LEU A 31 12.81 5.16 7.54
N GLY A 32 13.79 5.88 6.98
CA GLY A 32 15.04 6.20 7.69
C GLY A 32 14.89 7.21 8.84
N ARG A 33 13.72 7.85 8.97
CA ARG A 33 13.38 8.78 10.05
C ARG A 33 12.47 8.18 11.12
N MET A 34 11.88 7.01 10.86
CA MET A 34 11.04 6.30 11.82
C MET A 34 11.91 5.59 12.86
N ARG A 35 11.48 5.56 14.12
CA ARG A 35 12.20 4.84 15.19
C ARG A 35 12.17 3.33 14.98
N SER A 36 11.02 2.80 14.56
CA SER A 36 10.83 1.35 14.37
C SER A 36 9.79 1.10 13.28
N PRO A 37 10.16 1.30 12.00
CA PRO A 37 9.27 1.00 10.88
C PRO A 37 9.16 -0.51 10.67
N VAL A 38 7.94 -1.04 10.64
CA VAL A 38 7.67 -2.40 10.18
C VAL A 38 6.87 -2.32 8.89
N VAL A 39 7.47 -2.78 7.80
CA VAL A 39 6.80 -2.84 6.50
C VAL A 39 6.08 -4.18 6.39
N VAL A 40 4.80 -4.14 6.00
CA VAL A 40 4.00 -5.32 5.67
C VAL A 40 3.64 -5.24 4.18
N LEU A 41 4.07 -6.24 3.43
CA LEU A 41 3.76 -6.44 2.02
C LEU A 41 2.51 -7.32 1.93
N ALA A 42 1.43 -6.78 1.38
CA ALA A 42 0.11 -7.39 1.44
C ALA A 42 -0.04 -8.57 0.46
N THR A 43 0.65 -8.52 -0.69
CA THR A 43 0.60 -9.54 -1.73
C THR A 43 1.99 -10.09 -2.05
N ASP A 44 2.05 -11.08 -2.93
CA ASP A 44 3.32 -11.63 -3.43
C ASP A 44 3.96 -10.85 -4.58
N GLY A 45 3.31 -9.79 -5.08
CA GLY A 45 3.82 -8.99 -6.21
C GLY A 45 3.94 -9.78 -7.52
N ALA A 46 3.28 -10.93 -7.65
CA ALA A 46 3.35 -11.78 -8.82
C ALA A 46 1.94 -12.06 -9.36
N PRO A 47 1.47 -11.33 -10.39
CA PRO A 47 0.16 -11.57 -10.98
C PRO A 47 0.05 -12.96 -11.62
N GLN A 48 -1.17 -13.43 -11.85
CA GLN A 48 -1.41 -14.69 -12.58
C GLN A 48 -0.94 -14.62 -14.04
N ASP A 49 -1.09 -13.46 -14.68
CA ASP A 49 -0.80 -13.28 -16.10
C ASP A 49 0.71 -13.51 -16.41
N PRO A 50 1.06 -14.48 -17.29
CA PRO A 50 2.43 -14.74 -17.71
C PRO A 50 3.17 -13.53 -18.26
N TYR A 51 2.48 -12.51 -18.77
CA TYR A 51 3.07 -11.26 -19.22
C TYR A 51 4.07 -10.69 -18.21
N PHE A 52 3.76 -10.77 -16.90
CA PHE A 52 4.58 -10.19 -15.84
C PHE A 52 5.80 -11.03 -15.45
N TRP A 53 5.73 -12.37 -15.59
CA TRP A 53 6.74 -13.28 -15.01
C TRP A 53 7.39 -14.22 -16.01
N GLN A 54 6.98 -14.22 -17.29
CA GLN A 54 7.55 -15.10 -18.33
C GLN A 54 9.07 -15.00 -18.42
N GLY A 55 9.65 -13.82 -18.20
CA GLY A 55 11.11 -13.60 -18.19
C GLY A 55 11.84 -14.28 -17.03
N HIS A 56 11.11 -14.68 -15.99
CA HIS A 56 11.61 -15.41 -14.82
C HIS A 56 11.33 -16.92 -14.91
N GLY A 57 10.69 -17.39 -15.98
CA GLY A 57 10.39 -18.81 -16.23
C GLY A 57 9.19 -19.37 -15.45
N SER A 58 8.89 -18.85 -14.26
CA SER A 58 7.66 -19.18 -13.53
C SER A 58 7.22 -18.04 -12.61
N ARG A 59 5.91 -18.01 -12.29
CA ARG A 59 5.33 -17.06 -11.34
C ARG A 59 6.00 -17.15 -9.95
N ASN A 60 6.26 -18.35 -9.45
CA ASN A 60 6.91 -18.53 -8.15
C ASN A 60 8.35 -18.01 -8.16
N ALA A 61 9.11 -18.26 -9.23
CA ALA A 61 10.48 -17.72 -9.35
C ALA A 61 10.47 -16.18 -9.38
N TYR A 62 9.45 -15.57 -9.98
CA TYR A 62 9.27 -14.12 -9.95
C TYR A 62 8.90 -13.61 -8.54
N ALA A 63 7.97 -14.27 -7.85
CA ALA A 63 7.61 -13.95 -6.47
C ALA A 63 8.79 -14.09 -5.50
N ASP A 64 9.58 -15.17 -5.64
CA ASP A 64 10.82 -15.39 -4.88
C ASP A 64 11.80 -14.24 -5.13
N ALA A 65 12.03 -13.85 -6.40
CA ALA A 65 12.92 -12.73 -6.74
C ALA A 65 12.46 -11.40 -6.12
N ARG A 66 11.16 -11.07 -6.21
CA ARG A 66 10.62 -9.84 -5.61
C ARG A 66 10.70 -9.85 -4.08
N ARG A 67 10.51 -11.01 -3.44
CA ARG A 67 10.71 -11.20 -2.01
C ARG A 67 12.16 -10.96 -1.59
N GLU A 68 13.11 -11.56 -2.30
CA GLU A 68 14.55 -11.38 -2.05
C GLU A 68 14.98 -9.91 -2.22
N GLU A 69 14.40 -9.19 -3.18
CA GLU A 69 14.60 -7.76 -3.36
C GLU A 69 14.11 -6.96 -2.13
N ALA A 70 12.88 -7.21 -1.66
CA ALA A 70 12.35 -6.55 -0.46
C ALA A 70 13.13 -6.86 0.82
N GLU A 71 13.57 -8.11 1.00
CA GLU A 71 14.38 -8.51 2.14
C GLU A 71 15.74 -7.78 2.14
N ARG A 72 16.37 -7.60 0.97
CA ARG A 72 17.60 -6.79 0.83
C ARG A 72 17.35 -5.30 1.10
N VAL A 73 16.24 -4.76 0.63
CA VAL A 73 15.87 -3.35 0.91
C VAL A 73 15.64 -3.12 2.40
N ALA A 74 15.13 -4.10 3.13
CA ALA A 74 14.91 -3.98 4.57
C ALA A 74 16.20 -3.69 5.36
N GLU A 75 17.36 -4.12 4.85
CA GLU A 75 18.68 -3.80 5.43
C GLU A 75 18.98 -2.29 5.45
N PHE A 76 18.25 -1.49 4.68
CA PHE A 76 18.27 -0.03 4.72
C PHE A 76 17.41 0.48 5.89
N GLY A 77 17.67 0.00 7.10
CA GLY A 77 17.15 0.56 8.34
C GLY A 77 15.66 0.32 8.60
N MET A 78 15.03 -0.67 7.96
CA MET A 78 13.73 -1.15 8.41
C MET A 78 13.91 -1.98 9.69
N HIS A 79 12.97 -1.88 10.64
CA HIS A 79 13.02 -2.75 11.83
C HIS A 79 12.66 -4.19 11.45
N ALA A 80 11.67 -4.36 10.56
CA ALA A 80 11.34 -5.62 9.94
C ALA A 80 10.58 -5.39 8.63
N VAL A 81 10.77 -6.29 7.69
CA VAL A 81 9.83 -6.51 6.58
C VAL A 81 9.05 -7.81 6.86
N LYS A 82 7.75 -7.78 6.62
CA LYS A 82 6.85 -8.92 6.78
C LYS A 82 6.04 -9.08 5.50
N PHE A 83 5.73 -10.32 5.19
CA PHE A 83 4.82 -10.67 4.12
C PHE A 83 3.55 -11.22 4.76
N LEU A 84 2.38 -10.80 4.27
CA LEU A 84 1.11 -11.15 4.89
C LEU A 84 0.80 -12.65 4.78
N SER A 85 1.35 -13.33 3.77
CA SER A 85 1.36 -14.79 3.65
C SER A 85 2.65 -15.29 3.01
N ASP A 86 2.89 -16.60 3.12
CA ASP A 86 3.86 -17.27 2.26
C ASP A 86 3.29 -17.33 0.84
N HIS A 87 4.01 -16.77 -0.12
CA HIS A 87 3.60 -16.71 -1.53
C HIS A 87 3.35 -18.11 -2.12
N ARG A 88 4.00 -19.16 -1.58
CA ARG A 88 3.79 -20.55 -2.02
C ARG A 88 2.40 -21.09 -1.69
N LEU A 89 1.69 -20.46 -0.75
CA LEU A 89 0.32 -20.79 -0.42
C LEU A 89 -0.69 -20.16 -1.39
N ASN A 90 -0.27 -19.20 -2.23
CA ASN A 90 -1.11 -18.50 -3.20
C ASN A 90 -2.41 -17.91 -2.60
N VAL A 91 -2.31 -17.32 -1.40
CA VAL A 91 -3.48 -16.76 -0.69
C VAL A 91 -3.72 -15.30 -1.06
N PHE A 92 -2.67 -14.49 -1.09
CA PHE A 92 -2.75 -13.05 -1.42
C PHE A 92 -1.96 -12.78 -2.70
N VAL A 93 -2.54 -13.19 -3.82
CA VAL A 93 -1.98 -13.00 -5.15
C VAL A 93 -2.12 -11.54 -5.57
N ASP A 94 -1.07 -10.98 -6.17
CA ASP A 94 -1.12 -9.66 -6.80
C ASP A 94 -2.29 -9.53 -7.79
N GLN A 95 -2.99 -8.40 -7.73
CA GLN A 95 -4.24 -7.99 -8.36
C GLN A 95 -5.52 -8.58 -7.74
N GLU A 96 -5.40 -9.51 -6.79
CA GLU A 96 -6.53 -10.29 -6.26
C GLU A 96 -6.80 -10.04 -4.76
N LEU A 97 -6.15 -9.07 -4.11
CA LEU A 97 -6.29 -8.88 -2.65
C LEU A 97 -7.74 -8.59 -2.22
N PHE A 98 -8.53 -7.95 -3.09
CA PHE A 98 -9.95 -7.65 -2.85
C PHE A 98 -10.82 -8.91 -2.70
N CYS A 99 -10.35 -10.07 -3.18
CA CYS A 99 -11.01 -11.37 -2.99
C CYS A 99 -10.80 -11.94 -1.57
N HIS A 100 -9.79 -11.46 -0.83
CA HIS A 100 -9.30 -12.09 0.39
C HIS A 100 -9.30 -11.18 1.64
N LEU A 101 -10.11 -10.11 1.62
CA LEU A 101 -10.15 -9.08 2.66
C LEU A 101 -10.38 -9.59 4.08
N THR A 102 -11.22 -10.62 4.28
CA THR A 102 -11.46 -11.18 5.62
C THR A 102 -10.18 -11.75 6.21
N SER A 103 -9.49 -12.60 5.46
CA SER A 103 -8.25 -13.25 5.88
C SER A 103 -7.13 -12.23 6.03
N ALA A 104 -7.02 -11.27 5.11
CA ALA A 104 -6.05 -10.19 5.21
C ALA A 104 -6.23 -9.36 6.49
N LEU A 105 -7.47 -9.01 6.85
CA LEU A 105 -7.77 -8.32 8.12
C LEU A 105 -7.39 -9.18 9.34
N GLU A 106 -7.62 -10.49 9.30
CA GLU A 106 -7.29 -11.40 10.40
C GLU A 106 -5.77 -11.51 10.62
N GLU A 107 -4.99 -11.62 9.55
CA GLU A 107 -3.52 -11.61 9.61
C GLU A 107 -2.98 -10.25 10.10
N LEU A 108 -3.51 -9.14 9.57
CA LEU A 108 -3.09 -7.81 9.99
C LEU A 108 -3.44 -7.51 11.45
N ARG A 109 -4.59 -7.99 11.96
CA ARG A 109 -4.93 -7.90 13.39
C ARG A 109 -3.86 -8.56 14.25
N GLN A 110 -3.45 -9.79 13.91
CA GLN A 110 -2.41 -10.50 14.66
C GLN A 110 -1.08 -9.73 14.64
N ILE A 111 -0.71 -9.15 13.49
CA ILE A 111 0.49 -8.32 13.38
C ILE A 111 0.37 -7.08 14.28
N ILE A 112 -0.74 -6.34 14.23
CA ILE A 112 -0.96 -5.13 15.03
C ILE A 112 -0.99 -5.48 16.53
N GLU A 113 -1.66 -6.55 16.93
CA GLU A 113 -1.72 -6.99 18.33
C GLU A 113 -0.34 -7.31 18.88
N LYS A 114 0.51 -8.00 18.10
CA LYS A 114 1.89 -8.33 18.49
C LYS A 114 2.82 -7.12 18.45
N MET A 115 2.68 -6.29 17.41
CA MET A 115 3.57 -5.15 17.17
C MET A 115 3.23 -3.95 18.04
N GLN A 116 1.96 -3.72 18.37
CA GLN A 116 1.44 -2.54 19.06
C GLN A 116 1.89 -1.20 18.41
N PRO A 117 1.68 -0.98 17.09
CA PRO A 117 2.13 0.23 16.43
C PRO A 117 1.52 1.51 17.05
N ASP A 118 2.28 2.61 16.99
CA ASP A 118 1.84 3.93 17.41
C ASP A 118 1.00 4.62 16.30
N ALA A 119 1.24 4.23 15.03
CA ALA A 119 0.54 4.74 13.85
C ALA A 119 0.56 3.74 12.69
N LEU A 120 -0.35 3.94 11.74
CA LEU A 120 -0.42 3.21 10.47
C LEU A 120 -0.10 4.16 9.31
N LEU A 121 0.64 3.67 8.31
CA LEU A 121 0.85 4.33 7.02
C LEU A 121 0.49 3.36 5.90
N THR A 122 -0.21 3.83 4.87
CA THR A 122 -0.60 3.01 3.73
C THR A 122 -0.67 3.80 2.42
N LEU A 123 -1.12 3.15 1.35
CA LEU A 123 -1.33 3.69 0.01
C LEU A 123 -2.67 4.43 -0.07
N ALA A 124 -2.77 5.46 -0.90
CA ALA A 124 -4.01 6.24 -1.10
C ALA A 124 -5.06 5.46 -1.92
N TYR A 125 -6.35 5.65 -1.61
CA TYR A 125 -7.47 5.11 -2.37
C TYR A 125 -7.74 5.97 -3.61
N GLU A 126 -7.17 5.60 -4.75
CA GLU A 126 -7.13 6.46 -5.95
C GLU A 126 -7.35 5.72 -7.27
N GLY A 127 -7.50 4.39 -7.26
CA GLY A 127 -7.85 3.64 -8.47
C GLY A 127 -6.66 3.42 -9.40
N GLY A 128 -5.43 3.58 -8.89
CA GLY A 128 -4.20 3.20 -9.59
C GLY A 128 -4.06 1.69 -9.73
N HIS A 129 -4.32 0.96 -8.65
CA HIS A 129 -4.20 -0.50 -8.56
C HIS A 129 -5.23 -1.05 -7.55
N PRO A 130 -5.89 -2.18 -7.82
CA PRO A 130 -6.88 -2.76 -6.90
C PRO A 130 -6.28 -3.08 -5.51
N ASP A 131 -5.06 -3.60 -5.45
CA ASP A 131 -4.42 -3.93 -4.17
C ASP A 131 -3.98 -2.70 -3.36
N HIS A 132 -3.66 -1.58 -4.02
CA HIS A 132 -3.37 -0.33 -3.33
C HIS A 132 -4.63 0.18 -2.61
N ASP A 133 -5.74 0.15 -3.33
CA ASP A 133 -7.06 0.47 -2.81
C ASP A 133 -7.45 -0.47 -1.65
N CYS A 134 -7.10 -1.76 -1.75
CA CYS A 134 -7.29 -2.72 -0.67
C CYS A 134 -6.48 -2.37 0.58
N CYS A 135 -5.19 -2.02 0.44
CA CYS A 135 -4.35 -1.63 1.57
C CYS A 135 -4.96 -0.42 2.31
N ASN A 136 -5.44 0.58 1.56
CA ASN A 136 -6.15 1.71 2.12
C ASN A 136 -7.38 1.30 2.94
N PHE A 137 -8.26 0.48 2.35
CA PHE A 137 -9.45 -0.04 3.00
C PHE A 137 -9.13 -0.82 4.28
N LEU A 138 -8.16 -1.74 4.21
CA LEU A 138 -7.72 -2.56 5.34
C LEU A 138 -7.20 -1.67 6.48
N THR A 139 -6.35 -0.69 6.17
CA THR A 139 -5.84 0.27 7.15
C THR A 139 -6.96 1.10 7.77
N SER A 140 -7.94 1.57 7.01
CA SER A 140 -9.10 2.31 7.57
C SER A 140 -9.85 1.51 8.63
N VAL A 141 -10.16 0.25 8.30
CA VAL A 141 -10.87 -0.66 9.22
C VAL A 141 -10.05 -0.86 10.50
N LEU A 142 -8.76 -1.16 10.37
CA LEU A 142 -7.88 -1.44 11.49
C LEU A 142 -7.59 -0.19 12.33
N ALA A 143 -7.45 0.98 11.70
CA ALA A 143 -7.29 2.25 12.40
C ALA A 143 -8.47 2.54 13.32
N GLY A 144 -9.70 2.32 12.83
CA GLY A 144 -10.92 2.47 13.63
C GLY A 144 -11.08 1.39 14.71
N GLU A 145 -10.60 0.17 14.46
CA GLU A 145 -10.67 -0.94 15.43
C GLU A 145 -9.70 -0.76 16.60
N PHE A 146 -8.46 -0.36 16.30
CA PHE A 146 -7.39 -0.20 17.29
C PHE A 146 -7.23 1.25 17.79
N HIS A 147 -8.06 2.18 17.32
CA HIS A 147 -8.01 3.62 17.65
C HIS A 147 -6.63 4.24 17.37
N LEU A 148 -6.04 3.89 16.23
CA LEU A 148 -4.71 4.35 15.82
C LEU A 148 -4.81 5.52 14.82
N PRO A 149 -3.89 6.50 14.88
CA PRO A 149 -3.73 7.45 13.80
C PRO A 149 -3.28 6.71 12.53
N ALA A 150 -3.94 7.00 11.42
CA ALA A 150 -3.62 6.44 10.11
C ALA A 150 -3.32 7.54 9.10
N TRP A 151 -2.39 7.25 8.21
CA TRP A 151 -1.92 8.14 7.16
C TRP A 151 -1.88 7.38 5.84
N GLU A 152 -1.94 8.13 4.74
CA GLU A 152 -1.84 7.60 3.39
C GLU A 152 -0.82 8.39 2.56
N MET A 153 -0.23 7.70 1.57
CA MET A 153 0.70 8.25 0.59
C MET A 153 0.23 7.91 -0.83
N PRO A 154 0.32 8.85 -1.78
CA PRO A 154 -0.06 8.59 -3.16
C PRO A 154 1.09 7.88 -3.88
N LEU A 155 0.75 6.89 -4.70
CA LEU A 155 1.72 6.24 -5.60
C LEU A 155 1.43 6.62 -7.03
N TYR A 156 0.33 6.15 -7.59
CA TYR A 156 -0.09 6.51 -8.93
C TYR A 156 -1.58 6.36 -9.12
N HIS A 157 -2.12 7.13 -10.04
CA HIS A 157 -3.50 7.05 -10.48
C HIS A 157 -3.65 7.56 -11.91
N ARG A 158 -4.83 7.32 -12.49
CA ARG A 158 -5.25 7.92 -13.75
C ARG A 158 -6.09 9.15 -13.45
N ALA A 159 -5.61 10.33 -13.85
CA ALA A 159 -6.33 11.58 -13.66
C ALA A 159 -7.55 11.67 -14.60
N PRO A 160 -8.51 12.58 -14.36
CA PRO A 160 -9.73 12.69 -15.17
C PRO A 160 -9.49 12.98 -16.66
N ASP A 161 -8.37 13.60 -17.01
CA ASP A 161 -7.91 13.83 -18.39
C ASP A 161 -7.30 12.57 -19.04
N GLY A 162 -7.16 11.50 -18.27
CA GLY A 162 -6.59 10.24 -18.69
C GLY A 162 -5.07 10.16 -18.58
N GLU A 163 -4.40 11.18 -18.04
CA GLU A 163 -2.96 11.10 -17.79
C GLU A 163 -2.65 10.26 -16.56
N SER A 164 -1.54 9.52 -16.62
CA SER A 164 -1.00 8.86 -15.42
C SER A 164 -0.27 9.91 -14.57
N LYS A 165 -0.63 10.01 -13.30
CA LYS A 165 0.04 10.90 -12.33
C LYS A 165 0.76 10.04 -11.29
N GLN A 166 1.97 10.47 -10.94
CA GLN A 166 2.88 9.76 -10.04
C GLN A 166 3.15 10.60 -8.79
N GLN A 167 3.05 9.98 -7.60
CA GLN A 167 3.29 10.58 -6.29
C GLN A 167 2.53 11.90 -6.06
N GLN A 168 1.30 11.99 -6.57
CA GLN A 168 0.39 13.11 -6.34
C GLN A 168 -0.95 12.58 -5.88
N PHE A 169 -1.61 13.28 -4.96
CA PHE A 169 -2.97 12.93 -4.57
C PHE A 169 -3.94 13.34 -5.68
N LEU A 170 -4.92 12.49 -5.97
CA LEU A 170 -5.97 12.75 -6.96
C LEU A 170 -6.87 13.91 -6.52
N PHE A 171 -7.21 13.96 -5.23
CA PHE A 171 -7.99 15.03 -4.62
C PHE A 171 -7.23 15.58 -3.43
N GLU A 172 -7.01 16.89 -3.37
CA GLU A 172 -6.38 17.52 -2.20
C GLU A 172 -7.40 17.64 -1.05
N SER A 173 -6.95 17.34 0.16
CA SER A 173 -7.69 17.49 1.41
C SER A 173 -7.33 18.78 2.15
N GLY A 174 -6.30 19.50 1.69
CA GLY A 174 -5.71 20.67 2.36
C GLY A 174 -4.83 20.30 3.55
N ARG A 175 -4.57 19.01 3.75
CA ARG A 175 -3.79 18.43 4.86
C ARG A 175 -2.55 17.66 4.39
N GLU A 176 -2.24 17.80 3.10
CA GLU A 176 -1.08 17.19 2.48
C GLU A 176 0.22 17.80 3.02
N LEU A 177 1.17 16.93 3.32
CA LEU A 177 2.52 17.25 3.71
C LEU A 177 3.47 16.77 2.61
N ILE A 178 4.32 17.68 2.16
CA ILE A 178 5.38 17.37 1.19
C ILE A 178 6.70 17.34 1.93
N LEU A 179 7.27 16.14 2.05
CA LEU A 179 8.60 15.96 2.56
C LEU A 179 9.61 16.11 1.42
N ARG A 180 10.33 17.24 1.39
CA ARG A 180 11.45 17.45 0.45
C ARG A 180 12.68 16.74 0.96
N LEU A 181 13.30 15.94 0.10
CA LEU A 181 14.45 15.10 0.44
C LEU A 181 15.75 15.88 0.25
N ASN A 182 16.66 15.75 1.21
CA ASN A 182 18.03 16.22 1.00
C ASN A 182 18.80 15.26 0.07
N ALA A 183 20.02 15.66 -0.32
CA ALA A 183 20.83 14.87 -1.24
C ALA A 183 21.14 13.45 -0.74
N GLY A 184 21.42 13.29 0.57
CA GLY A 184 21.70 11.99 1.18
C GLY A 184 20.46 11.08 1.22
N GLU A 185 19.31 11.64 1.56
CA GLU A 185 18.03 10.92 1.55
C GLU A 185 17.62 10.50 0.13
N SER A 186 17.79 11.39 -0.84
CA SER A 186 17.52 11.11 -2.25
C SER A 186 18.43 10.00 -2.77
N ALA A 187 19.73 10.05 -2.44
CA ALA A 187 20.70 9.03 -2.82
C ALA A 187 20.38 7.67 -2.18
N ARG A 188 19.99 7.65 -0.90
CA ARG A 188 19.56 6.44 -0.21
C ARG A 188 18.29 5.85 -0.84
N LYS A 189 17.30 6.69 -1.15
CA LYS A 189 16.07 6.29 -1.84
C LYS A 189 16.37 5.70 -3.22
N ALA A 190 17.24 6.34 -4.00
CA ALA A 190 17.69 5.82 -5.29
C ALA A 190 18.42 4.48 -5.16
N ALA A 191 19.27 4.31 -4.15
CA ALA A 191 19.96 3.04 -3.89
C ALA A 191 18.97 1.91 -3.58
N MET A 192 17.96 2.16 -2.74
CA MET A 192 16.90 1.18 -2.45
C MET A 192 16.08 0.83 -3.70
N LEU A 193 15.67 1.82 -4.51
CA LEU A 193 14.98 1.56 -5.77
C LEU A 193 15.83 0.72 -6.74
N GLY A 194 17.14 0.93 -6.76
CA GLY A 194 18.07 0.15 -7.59
C GLY A 194 18.17 -1.33 -7.21
N ILE A 195 17.74 -1.73 -6.01
CA ILE A 195 17.73 -3.14 -5.56
C ILE A 195 16.61 -3.93 -6.21
N TYR A 196 15.46 -3.27 -6.47
CA TYR A 196 14.31 -3.81 -7.19
C TYR A 196 14.59 -3.91 -8.70
N SER A 197 15.56 -4.76 -9.03
CA SER A 197 16.03 -5.00 -10.39
C SER A 197 14.92 -5.49 -11.33
N SER A 198 13.97 -6.27 -10.78
CA SER A 198 12.81 -6.78 -11.51
C SER A 198 11.85 -5.66 -11.98
N GLN A 199 11.88 -4.48 -11.33
CA GLN A 199 10.93 -3.39 -11.56
C GLN A 199 11.54 -2.13 -12.19
N GLN A 200 12.82 -2.15 -12.62
CA GLN A 200 13.54 -0.95 -13.04
C GLN A 200 12.81 -0.05 -14.05
N GLY A 201 12.13 -0.64 -15.04
CA GLY A 201 11.38 0.11 -16.05
C GLY A 201 10.19 0.90 -15.48
N VAL A 202 9.50 0.34 -14.48
CA VAL A 202 8.39 0.99 -13.78
C VAL A 202 8.92 2.06 -12.84
N LEU A 203 9.96 1.72 -12.07
CA LEU A 203 10.54 2.59 -11.04
C LEU A 203 11.16 3.89 -11.59
N ALA A 204 11.59 3.89 -12.85
CA ALA A 204 12.13 5.08 -13.51
C ALA A 204 11.13 6.25 -13.59
N ASN A 205 9.82 6.00 -13.45
CA ASN A 205 8.79 7.04 -13.51
C ASN A 205 8.57 7.77 -12.17
N PHE A 206 9.20 7.32 -11.08
CA PHE A 206 8.98 7.87 -9.75
C PHE A 206 10.11 8.82 -9.33
N SER A 207 9.71 9.91 -8.68
CA SER A 207 10.62 10.91 -8.15
C SER A 207 11.30 10.42 -6.87
N ILE A 208 12.60 10.73 -6.79
CA ILE A 208 13.42 10.56 -5.58
C ILE A 208 13.62 11.87 -4.82
N ALA A 209 12.95 12.96 -5.21
CA ALA A 209 13.17 14.30 -4.64
C ALA A 209 12.19 14.65 -3.50
N SER A 210 11.04 14.00 -3.46
CA SER A 210 10.01 14.29 -2.46
C SER A 210 9.13 13.09 -2.16
N GLU A 211 8.51 13.11 -0.97
CA GLU A 211 7.48 12.18 -0.52
C GLU A 211 6.26 12.96 -0.06
N ARG A 212 5.06 12.39 -0.22
CA ARG A 212 3.80 13.06 0.11
C ARG A 212 2.97 12.19 1.05
N PHE A 213 2.40 12.83 2.06
CA PHE A 213 1.60 12.16 3.08
C PHE A 213 0.40 13.03 3.45
N ARG A 214 -0.67 12.42 3.92
CA ARG A 214 -1.75 13.09 4.64
C ARG A 214 -2.37 12.12 5.65
N PRO A 215 -3.08 12.59 6.70
CA PRO A 215 -3.89 11.69 7.48
C PRO A 215 -4.93 11.03 6.59
N LEU A 216 -5.21 9.76 6.85
CA LEU A 216 -6.16 8.96 6.09
C LEU A 216 -7.47 9.74 5.90
N ALA A 217 -7.84 9.99 4.65
CA ALA A 217 -9.10 10.66 4.35
C ALA A 217 -10.31 9.77 4.65
N VAL A 218 -11.49 10.38 4.72
CA VAL A 218 -12.74 9.66 4.89
C VAL A 218 -13.29 9.32 3.51
N TYR A 219 -13.43 8.03 3.22
CA TYR A 219 -13.94 7.51 1.96
C TYR A 219 -15.25 6.77 2.13
N ASP A 220 -16.10 6.81 1.10
CA ASP A 220 -17.16 5.83 0.92
C ASP A 220 -16.60 4.64 0.12
N TYR A 221 -16.12 3.61 0.82
CA TYR A 221 -15.56 2.42 0.18
C TYR A 221 -16.59 1.56 -0.57
N CYS A 222 -17.89 1.84 -0.45
CA CYS A 222 -18.91 1.21 -1.29
C CYS A 222 -18.98 1.88 -2.68
N GLN A 223 -18.19 2.91 -2.95
CA GLN A 223 -18.02 3.55 -4.25
C GLN A 223 -16.56 3.47 -4.72
N PRO A 224 -16.31 3.41 -6.04
CA PRO A 224 -14.95 3.60 -6.59
C PRO A 224 -14.34 4.94 -6.14
N PRO A 225 -13.00 5.08 -6.16
CA PRO A 225 -12.30 6.30 -5.73
C PRO A 225 -12.76 7.57 -6.45
N HIS A 226 -13.19 7.44 -7.70
CA HIS A 226 -13.69 8.53 -8.53
C HIS A 226 -14.63 8.00 -9.63
N PRO A 227 -15.47 8.86 -10.26
CA PRO A 227 -16.45 8.41 -11.26
C PRO A 227 -15.86 8.12 -12.65
N GLY A 228 -14.62 8.55 -12.91
CA GLY A 228 -13.91 8.28 -14.17
C GLY A 228 -13.39 6.84 -14.29
N ILE A 229 -12.79 6.51 -15.44
CA ILE A 229 -12.18 5.21 -15.71
C ILE A 229 -10.93 5.03 -14.83
N LEU A 230 -10.88 3.97 -14.04
CA LEU A 230 -9.73 3.66 -13.19
C LEU A 230 -8.56 3.14 -14.03
N ASN A 231 -7.36 3.17 -13.45
CA ASN A 231 -6.15 2.84 -14.19
C ASN A 231 -6.11 1.35 -14.60
N TYR A 232 -6.48 0.42 -13.70
CA TYR A 232 -6.57 -1.01 -14.03
C TYR A 232 -7.68 -1.34 -15.03
N GLU A 233 -8.77 -0.56 -15.07
CA GLU A 233 -9.80 -0.67 -16.13
C GLU A 233 -9.24 -0.23 -17.49
N ALA A 234 -8.49 0.88 -17.52
CA ALA A 234 -7.85 1.38 -18.74
C ALA A 234 -6.77 0.43 -19.28
N TRP A 235 -6.13 -0.36 -18.39
CA TRP A 235 -5.20 -1.41 -18.76
C TRP A 235 -5.88 -2.72 -19.21
N GLY A 236 -7.21 -2.80 -19.11
CA GLY A 236 -7.97 -3.97 -19.52
C GLY A 236 -7.82 -5.18 -18.59
N TRP A 237 -7.47 -4.94 -17.33
CA TRP A 237 -7.37 -6.01 -16.33
C TRP A 237 -8.76 -6.59 -16.00
N PRO A 238 -8.84 -7.84 -15.52
CA PRO A 238 -10.11 -8.56 -15.38
C PRO A 238 -10.91 -8.17 -14.13
N MET A 239 -10.84 -6.91 -13.71
CA MET A 239 -11.62 -6.35 -12.61
C MET A 239 -11.93 -4.87 -12.85
N THR A 240 -13.04 -4.43 -12.28
CA THR A 240 -13.52 -3.04 -12.31
C THR A 240 -13.51 -2.42 -10.93
N GLY A 241 -13.49 -1.08 -10.87
CA GLY A 241 -13.57 -0.36 -9.60
C GLY A 241 -14.84 -0.65 -8.82
N ARG A 242 -15.93 -0.95 -9.55
CA ARG A 242 -17.21 -1.34 -8.96
C ARG A 242 -17.13 -2.71 -8.27
N GLU A 243 -16.43 -3.68 -8.86
CA GLU A 243 -16.26 -5.00 -8.26
C GLU A 243 -15.42 -4.95 -6.99
N VAL A 244 -14.33 -4.18 -7.01
CA VAL A 244 -13.46 -3.93 -5.86
C VAL A 244 -14.25 -3.22 -4.75
N ALA A 245 -14.94 -2.12 -5.05
CA ALA A 245 -15.79 -1.41 -4.09
C ALA A 245 -16.92 -2.28 -3.53
N ALA A 246 -17.53 -3.14 -4.35
CA ALA A 246 -18.54 -4.09 -3.89
C ALA A 246 -17.96 -5.13 -2.91
N ALA A 247 -16.69 -5.54 -3.07
CA ALA A 247 -16.00 -6.39 -2.11
C ALA A 247 -15.78 -5.68 -0.77
N PHE A 248 -15.36 -4.41 -0.78
CA PHE A 248 -15.25 -3.60 0.43
C PHE A 248 -16.60 -3.43 1.13
N CYS A 249 -17.66 -3.14 0.38
CA CYS A 249 -18.99 -2.95 0.92
C CYS A 249 -19.51 -4.21 1.65
N ARG A 250 -19.40 -5.38 1.00
CA ARG A 250 -19.73 -6.67 1.61
C ARG A 250 -18.90 -6.94 2.87
N GLN A 251 -17.64 -6.53 2.88
CA GLN A 251 -16.78 -6.72 4.05
C GLN A 251 -17.17 -5.81 5.22
N LEU A 252 -17.56 -4.55 4.96
CA LEU A 252 -18.10 -3.66 5.98
C LEU A 252 -19.39 -4.19 6.58
N GLU A 253 -20.31 -4.70 5.76
CA GLU A 253 -21.54 -5.35 6.23
C GLU A 253 -21.25 -6.54 7.16
N ARG A 254 -20.28 -7.39 6.80
CA ARG A 254 -19.82 -8.52 7.65
C ARG A 254 -19.29 -8.03 9.00
N ILE A 255 -18.48 -6.97 9.01
CA ILE A 255 -17.93 -6.39 10.24
C ILE A 255 -19.06 -5.85 11.13
N GLN A 256 -20.01 -5.12 10.56
CA GLN A 256 -21.16 -4.57 11.29
C GLN A 256 -22.03 -5.67 11.88
N ASN A 257 -22.32 -6.73 11.12
CA ASN A 257 -23.09 -7.88 11.59
C ASN A 257 -22.40 -8.61 12.74
N LYS A 258 -21.08 -8.85 12.64
CA LYS A 258 -20.28 -9.42 13.74
C LYS A 258 -20.33 -8.55 15.01
N LYS A 259 -20.29 -7.22 14.88
CA LYS A 259 -20.43 -6.30 16.03
C LYS A 259 -21.82 -6.39 16.68
N ARG A 260 -22.89 -6.44 15.89
CA ARG A 260 -24.27 -6.58 16.42
C ARG A 260 -24.46 -7.87 17.21
N MET A 261 -23.96 -9.01 16.70
CA MET A 261 -24.06 -10.31 17.38
C MET A 261 -23.26 -10.41 18.68
N ARG A 262 -22.23 -9.58 18.89
CA ARG A 262 -21.45 -9.55 20.14
C ARG A 262 -22.11 -8.72 21.25
N VAL A 263 -23.09 -7.89 20.91
CA VAL A 263 -23.79 -6.97 21.84
C VAL A 263 -25.17 -7.50 22.21
N SER A 264 -25.72 -8.44 21.43
CA SER A 264 -26.93 -9.22 21.73
C SER A 264 -26.63 -10.42 22.61
#